data_AF-A0A953WK74-F1
#
_entry.id   AF-A0A953WK74-F1
#
_cell.length_a   1.000
_cell.length_b   1.000
_cell.length_c   1.000
_cell.angle_alpha   90.00
_cell.angle_beta   90.00
_cell.angle_gamma   90.00
#
_symmetry.space_group_name_H-M   'P 1'
#
loop_
_entity.id
_entity.type
_entity.pdbx_description
1 polymer ?
#
loop_
_entity_poly.entity_id
_entity_poly.type
_entity_poly.pdbx_seq_one_letter_code
_entity_poly.pdbx_strand_id
1 'polypeptide(L)' 'TTNGWERTPFHISRNELEVANERRDAWTLFRLYDFAREPRAFELRPPLEAHVELVATSFQARFY' A
#
# COMPACT_ATOMS: atom_id res chain seq x y z
N THR A 1 -1.59 14.86 2.04
CA THR A 1 -1.30 14.54 3.45
C THR A 1 -2.57 14.00 4.08
N THR A 2 -2.65 12.68 4.24
CA THR A 2 -3.80 12.07 4.92
C THR A 2 -3.49 12.06 6.41
N ASN A 3 -4.11 12.98 7.17
CA ASN A 3 -4.03 13.07 8.63
C ASN A 3 -4.84 11.92 9.29
N GLY A 4 -4.57 10.71 8.84
CA GLY A 4 -5.26 9.49 9.26
C GLY A 4 -4.47 8.72 10.30
N TRP A 5 -5.19 7.92 11.10
CA TRP A 5 -4.59 6.95 12.01
C TRP A 5 -3.96 5.79 11.22
N GLU A 6 -3.20 4.92 11.90
CA GLU A 6 -2.48 3.76 11.32
C GLU A 6 -3.31 2.95 10.30
N ARG A 7 -4.63 2.86 10.51
CA ARG A 7 -5.55 2.05 9.69
C ARG A 7 -6.29 2.80 8.58
N THR A 8 -5.95 4.06 8.30
CA THR A 8 -6.64 4.79 7.24
C THR A 8 -6.41 4.11 5.90
N PRO A 9 -7.46 3.74 5.13
CA PRO A 9 -7.28 3.12 3.82
C PRO A 9 -6.37 3.94 2.89
N PHE A 10 -5.71 3.27 1.96
CA PHE A 10 -4.89 3.89 0.92
C PHE A 10 -5.04 3.12 -0.39
N HIS A 11 -4.75 3.80 -1.49
CA HIS A 11 -4.72 3.16 -2.80
C HIS A 11 -3.35 2.54 -3.05
N ILE A 12 -3.36 1.31 -3.56
CA ILE A 12 -2.21 0.63 -4.12
C ILE A 12 -2.60 0.14 -5.51
N SER A 13 -1.75 0.34 -6.50
CA SER A 13 -2.04 -0.07 -7.88
C SER A 13 -1.79 -1.56 -8.10
N ARG A 14 -2.39 -2.10 -9.17
CA ARG A 14 -2.11 -3.48 -9.61
C ARG A 14 -0.63 -3.69 -9.92
N ASN A 15 0.02 -2.73 -10.59
CA ASN A 15 1.44 -2.82 -10.92
C ASN A 15 2.33 -2.85 -9.68
N GLU A 16 2.01 -2.07 -8.65
CA GLU A 16 2.74 -2.13 -7.37
C GLU A 16 2.57 -3.48 -6.67
N LEU A 17 1.37 -4.06 -6.69
CA LEU A 17 1.11 -5.40 -6.16
C LEU A 17 1.88 -6.49 -6.92
N GLU A 18 1.95 -6.40 -8.25
CA GLU A 18 2.71 -7.34 -9.08
C GLU A 18 4.21 -7.27 -8.75
N VAL A 19 4.79 -6.08 -8.73
CA VAL A 19 6.22 -5.89 -8.38
C VAL A 19 6.51 -6.35 -6.94
N ALA A 20 5.62 -6.07 -5.99
CA ALA A 20 5.74 -6.53 -4.61
C ALA A 20 5.78 -8.06 -4.52
N ASN A 21 4.96 -8.74 -5.33
CA ASN A 21 4.92 -10.20 -5.39
C ASN A 21 6.15 -10.80 -6.08
N GLU A 22 6.68 -10.15 -7.13
CA GLU A 22 7.87 -10.59 -7.84
C GLU A 22 9.15 -10.42 -7.01
N ARG A 23 9.23 -9.37 -6.19
CA ARG A 23 10.45 -8.96 -5.47
C ARG A 23 10.30 -9.03 -3.95
N ARG A 24 9.77 -10.14 -3.44
CA ARG A 24 9.41 -10.30 -2.01
C ARG A 24 10.55 -9.99 -1.04
N ASP A 25 11.79 -10.31 -1.41
CA ASP A 25 12.97 -10.11 -0.56
C ASP A 25 13.50 -8.67 -0.57
N ALA A 26 13.15 -7.88 -1.60
CA ALA A 26 13.70 -6.54 -1.84
C ALA A 26 12.63 -5.44 -1.85
N TRP A 27 11.36 -5.80 -1.64
CA TRP A 27 10.23 -4.89 -1.66
C TRP A 27 9.55 -4.84 -0.29
N THR A 28 9.20 -3.65 0.18
CA THR A 28 8.45 -3.45 1.43
C THR A 28 7.60 -2.20 1.29
N LEU A 29 6.35 -2.28 1.75
CA LEU A 29 5.48 -1.12 1.85
C LEU A 29 5.81 -0.40 3.15
N PHE A 30 6.29 0.84 3.05
CA PHE A 30 6.56 1.71 4.19
C PHE A 30 5.56 2.86 4.19
N ARG A 31 4.87 3.10 5.32
CA ARG A 31 3.92 4.20 5.41
C ARG A 31 4.08 5.01 6.69
N LEU A 32 4.21 6.32 6.50
CA LEU A 32 4.19 7.31 7.58
C LEU A 32 2.77 7.74 7.91
N TYR A 33 2.48 7.85 9.20
CA TYR A 33 1.24 8.41 9.74
C TYR A 33 1.55 9.33 10.94
N ASP A 34 0.53 10.09 11.36
CA ASP A 34 0.61 11.09 12.44
C ASP A 34 1.79 12.10 12.29
N PHE A 35 2.18 12.38 11.05
CA PHE A 35 3.33 13.23 10.71
C PHE A 35 3.27 14.63 11.35
N ALA A 36 2.06 15.14 11.60
CA ALA A 36 1.86 16.46 12.19
C ALA A 36 2.11 16.52 13.71
N ARG A 37 2.08 15.39 14.42
CA ARG A 37 2.25 15.36 15.88
C ARG A 37 3.44 14.51 16.30
N GLU A 38 3.48 13.26 15.86
CA GLU A 38 4.56 12.32 16.12
C GLU A 38 4.70 11.38 14.93
N PRO A 39 5.71 11.57 14.05
CA PRO A 39 5.84 10.75 12.86
C PRO A 39 6.07 9.29 13.25
N ARG A 40 5.12 8.45 12.89
CA ARG A 40 5.16 7.00 13.11
C ARG A 40 5.11 6.29 11.78
N ALA A 41 5.69 5.11 11.74
CA ALA A 41 5.76 4.30 10.53
C ALA A 41 5.32 2.87 10.81
N PHE A 42 4.74 2.23 9.80
CA PHE A 42 4.68 0.78 9.74
C PHE A 42 5.24 0.27 8.42
N GLU A 43 5.67 -0.99 8.44
CA GLU A 43 6.25 -1.71 7.31
C GLU A 43 5.46 -3.00 7.07
N LEU A 44 5.06 -3.24 5.83
CA LEU A 44 4.44 -4.51 5.41
C LEU A 44 5.31 -5.17 4.34
N ARG A 45 5.72 -6.41 4.63
CA ARG A 45 6.44 -7.24 3.66
C ARG A 45 5.45 -8.07 2.84
N PRO A 46 5.74 -8.34 1.55
CA PRO A 46 4.91 -9.21 0.74
C PRO A 46 4.81 -10.65 1.32
N PRO A 47 3.70 -11.36 1.09
CA PRO A 47 2.52 -10.95 0.32
C PRO A 47 1.60 -10.02 1.12
N LEU A 48 1.22 -8.88 0.53
CA LEU A 48 0.43 -7.86 1.22
C LEU A 48 -0.96 -8.36 1.65
N GLU A 49 -1.52 -9.32 0.92
CA GLU A 49 -2.80 -9.97 1.21
C GLU A 49 -2.82 -10.71 2.56
N ALA A 50 -1.66 -11.05 3.12
CA ALA A 50 -1.57 -11.63 4.47
C ALA A 50 -1.78 -10.59 5.59
N HIS A 51 -1.67 -9.30 5.26
CA HIS A 51 -1.69 -8.20 6.23
C HIS A 51 -2.86 -7.25 6.04
N VAL A 52 -3.37 -7.11 4.80
CA VAL A 52 -4.44 -6.17 4.45
C VAL A 52 -5.43 -6.79 3.48
N GLU A 53 -6.67 -6.30 3.53
CA GLU A 53 -7.68 -6.60 2.52
C GLU A 53 -7.50 -5.66 1.31
N LEU A 54 -7.46 -6.24 0.11
CA LEU A 54 -7.35 -5.48 -1.14
C LEU A 54 -8.72 -5.39 -1.81
N VAL A 55 -9.23 -4.16 -1.97
CA VAL A 55 -10.51 -3.89 -2.64
C VAL A 55 -10.25 -3.26 -4.01
N ALA A 56 -10.93 -3.74 -5.05
CA ALA A 56 -10.83 -3.17 -6.38
C ALA A 56 -11.50 -1.79 -6.44
N THR A 57 -10.72 -0.72 -6.58
CA THR A 57 -11.23 0.67 -6.57
C THR A 57 -11.21 1.37 -7.92
N SER A 58 -10.56 0.82 -8.95
CA SER A 58 -10.33 1.54 -10.22
C SER A 58 -10.29 0.61 -11.42
N PHE A 59 -10.87 1.09 -12.54
CA PHE A 59 -10.85 0.41 -13.83
C PHE A 59 -10.00 1.21 -14.81
N GLN A 60 -9.15 0.54 -15.59
CA GLN A 60 -8.40 1.17 -16.67
C GLN A 60 -9.08 0.88 -18.00
N ALA A 61 -9.49 1.93 -18.72
CA ALA A 61 -9.89 1.80 -20.11
C ALA A 61 -8.65 1.67 -21.01
N ARG A 62 -8.73 0.80 -22.04
CA ARG A 62 -7.71 0.64 -23.08
C ARG A 62 -8.38 0.62 -24.44
N PHE A 63 -7.73 1.25 -25.43
CA PHE A 63 -8.17 1.24 -26.81
C PHE A 63 -7.65 -0.01 -27.52
N TYR A 64 -8.42 -0.49 -28.49
CA TYR A 64 -8.06 -1.53 -29.45
C TYR A 64 -7.63 -0.90 -30.78
#